data_AF-A0AAW2L8Q4-F1
#
_entry.id   AF-A0AAW2L8Q4-F1
#
_cell.length_a   1.000
_cell.length_b   1.000
_cell.length_c   1.000
_cell.angle_alpha   90.00
_cell.angle_beta   90.00
_cell.angle_gamma   90.00
#
_symmetry.space_group_name_H-M   'P 1'
#
loop_
_entity.id
_entity.type
_entity.pdbx_description
1 polymer ?
#
loop_
_entity_poly.entity_id
_entity_poly.type
_entity_poly.pdbx_seq_one_letter_code
_entity_poly.pdbx_strand_id
1 'polypeptide(L)'
;MESPTIWLTLLLFPHGKNNGNPRAFLLMSPFLLHYLHCTLIYPLRLYLKTRNGKIQKSGFPASVAMMAFGFNILNAYLQARWVSEYADLEGDGWLWWRLAAGGMVFCGGALVNVWSDNELMGLKEGGGGYKIPRGGLFEWVSCPNYFGEILEWSGWALMTWSWAGFGFLAYTCANLVPRAGANHKWYLKKFGEDYPQHRRAVIPFLY
;
A
#
# COMPACT_ATOMS: atom_id res chain seq x y z
N MET A 1 -14.19 -1.33 0.73
CA MET A 1 -13.43 -2.39 1.40
C MET A 1 -12.29 -1.83 2.23
N GLU A 2 -11.61 -0.77 1.80
CA GLU A 2 -10.52 -0.13 2.57
C GLU A 2 -10.99 0.78 3.72
N SER A 3 -12.23 1.30 3.67
CA SER A 3 -12.72 2.32 4.60
C SER A 3 -12.64 2.01 6.11
N PRO A 4 -12.74 0.74 6.60
CA PRO A 4 -12.58 0.44 8.03
C PRO A 4 -11.32 1.01 8.65
N THR A 5 -10.23 1.05 7.90
CA THR A 5 -8.94 1.55 8.36
C THR A 5 -8.93 3.02 8.78
N ILE A 6 -9.83 3.84 8.23
CA ILE A 6 -9.95 5.25 8.61
C ILE A 6 -10.89 5.37 9.81
N TRP A 7 -12.16 5.02 9.63
CA TRP A 7 -13.18 5.32 10.63
C TRP A 7 -12.98 4.50 11.91
N LEU A 8 -12.56 3.23 11.83
CA LEU A 8 -12.33 2.42 13.02
C LEU A 8 -11.11 2.92 13.80
N THR A 9 -10.04 3.31 13.10
CA THR A 9 -8.88 3.92 13.74
C THR A 9 -9.25 5.20 14.47
N LEU A 10 -10.03 6.08 13.84
CA LEU A 10 -10.49 7.33 14.48
C LEU A 10 -11.42 7.08 15.68
N LEU A 11 -12.22 6.01 15.67
CA LEU A 11 -13.06 5.63 16.80
C LEU A 11 -12.26 5.00 17.95
N LEU A 12 -11.25 4.19 17.65
CA LEU A 12 -10.48 3.45 18.66
C LEU A 12 -9.37 4.28 19.30
N PHE A 13 -8.74 5.18 18.54
CA PHE A 13 -7.57 5.93 19.00
C PHE A 13 -7.83 6.76 20.28
N PRO A 14 -8.97 7.47 20.43
CA PRO A 14 -9.26 8.26 21.63
C PRO A 14 -9.42 7.44 22.92
N HIS A 15 -9.69 6.14 22.80
CA HIS A 15 -9.92 5.24 23.94
C HIS A 15 -8.62 4.55 24.43
N GLY A 16 -7.46 4.96 23.91
CA GLY A 16 -6.16 4.46 24.34
C GLY A 16 -5.47 5.37 25.36
N LYS A 17 -4.54 4.82 26.14
CA LYS A 17 -3.69 5.58 27.08
C LYS A 17 -2.91 6.73 26.42
N ASN A 18 -2.54 6.59 25.15
CA ASN A 18 -1.78 7.56 24.36
C ASN A 18 -2.68 8.56 23.60
N ASN A 19 -3.98 8.68 23.93
CA ASN A 19 -4.95 9.49 23.19
C ASN A 19 -4.63 10.99 23.07
N GLY A 20 -3.79 11.53 23.95
CA GLY A 20 -3.33 12.92 23.93
C GLY A 20 -1.85 13.07 23.57
N ASN A 21 -1.14 11.97 23.30
CA ASN A 21 0.31 11.99 23.11
C ASN A 21 0.69 12.44 21.69
N PRO A 22 1.40 13.57 21.50
CA PRO A 22 1.82 14.05 20.17
C PRO A 22 2.65 13.03 19.38
N ARG A 23 3.45 12.21 20.08
CA ARG A 23 4.27 11.16 19.45
C ARG A 23 3.40 10.06 18.85
N ALA A 24 2.29 9.73 19.49
CA ALA A 24 1.34 8.73 19.01
C ALA A 24 0.62 9.23 17.75
N PHE A 25 0.20 10.49 17.74
CA PHE A 25 -0.38 11.13 16.56
C PHE A 25 0.60 11.18 15.40
N LEU A 26 1.85 11.56 15.67
CA LEU A 26 2.90 11.57 14.66
C LEU A 26 3.12 10.17 14.08
N LEU A 27 3.23 9.14 14.94
CA LEU A 27 3.40 7.76 14.52
C LEU A 27 2.20 7.24 13.72
N MET A 28 0.96 7.58 14.10
CA MET A 28 -0.25 7.11 13.39
C MET A 28 -0.50 7.85 12.06
N SER A 29 0.04 9.06 11.90
CA SER A 29 -0.24 9.90 10.73
C SER A 29 0.07 9.24 9.36
N PRO A 30 1.18 8.50 9.14
CA PRO A 30 1.47 7.91 7.83
C PRO A 30 0.46 6.84 7.45
N PHE A 31 0.00 6.03 8.43
CA PHE A 31 -1.02 5.01 8.22
C PHE A 31 -2.35 5.64 7.77
N LEU A 32 -2.80 6.68 8.48
CA LEU A 32 -4.02 7.39 8.11
C LEU A 32 -3.89 8.08 6.74
N LEU A 33 -2.75 8.71 6.45
CA LEU A 33 -2.52 9.37 5.16
C LEU A 33 -2.53 8.38 3.99
N HIS A 34 -1.89 7.22 4.13
CA HIS A 34 -1.95 6.15 3.14
C HIS A 34 -3.40 5.71 2.91
N TYR A 35 -4.14 5.41 3.98
CA TYR A 35 -5.51 4.91 3.83
C TYR A 35 -6.50 5.98 3.35
N LEU A 36 -6.26 7.27 3.64
CA LEU A 36 -6.98 8.40 3.03
C LEU A 36 -6.76 8.43 1.52
N HIS A 37 -5.53 8.26 1.06
CA HIS A 37 -5.21 8.17 -0.36
C HIS A 37 -5.91 6.96 -1.01
N CYS A 38 -5.79 5.77 -0.42
CA CYS A 38 -6.31 4.52 -0.96
C CYS A 38 -7.84 4.41 -0.89
N THR A 39 -8.49 4.99 0.13
CA THR A 39 -9.94 4.90 0.32
C THR A 39 -10.69 6.00 -0.45
N LEU A 40 -10.14 7.21 -0.48
CA LEU A 40 -10.84 8.38 -1.02
C LEU A 40 -10.24 8.83 -2.34
N ILE A 41 -8.94 9.16 -2.36
CA ILE A 41 -8.32 9.85 -3.49
C ILE A 41 -8.27 8.94 -4.73
N TYR A 42 -7.70 7.74 -4.61
CA TYR A 42 -7.54 6.83 -5.74
C TYR A 42 -8.89 6.34 -6.31
N PRO A 43 -9.85 5.85 -5.49
CA PRO A 43 -11.16 5.44 -5.98
C PRO A 43 -11.96 6.60 -6.58
N LEU A 44 -11.89 7.81 -6.01
CA LEU A 44 -12.56 8.99 -6.56
C LEU A 44 -11.98 9.37 -7.92
N ARG A 45 -10.64 9.36 -8.07
CA ARG A 45 -9.99 9.61 -9.36
C ARG A 45 -10.41 8.58 -10.41
N LEU A 46 -10.43 7.29 -10.05
CA LEU A 46 -10.87 6.22 -10.94
C LEU A 46 -12.34 6.39 -11.33
N TYR A 47 -13.21 6.74 -10.37
CA TYR A 47 -14.63 7.00 -10.60
C TYR A 47 -14.85 8.19 -11.56
N LEU A 48 -14.17 9.32 -11.34
CA LEU A 48 -14.29 10.50 -12.19
C LEU A 48 -13.82 10.21 -13.62
N LYS A 49 -12.70 9.49 -13.79
CA LYS A 49 -12.18 9.08 -15.12
C LYS A 49 -13.12 8.10 -15.82
N THR A 50 -13.71 7.17 -15.09
CA THR A 50 -14.72 6.22 -15.62
C THR A 50 -16.01 6.93 -16.01
N ARG A 51 -16.49 7.86 -15.18
CA ARG A 51 -17.69 8.68 -15.45
C ARG A 51 -17.52 9.54 -16.70
N ASN A 52 -16.32 10.08 -16.91
CA ASN A 52 -15.98 10.89 -18.08
C ASN A 52 -15.67 10.05 -19.34
N GLY A 53 -15.90 8.73 -19.30
CA GLY A 53 -15.69 7.83 -20.44
C GLY A 53 -14.24 7.53 -20.79
N LYS A 54 -13.27 7.97 -19.97
CA LYS A 54 -11.82 7.78 -20.23
C LYS A 54 -11.33 6.37 -19.87
N ILE A 55 -12.03 5.68 -18.97
CA ILE A 55 -11.67 4.32 -18.51
C ILE A 55 -12.93 3.45 -18.57
N GLN A 56 -12.80 2.23 -19.09
CA GLN A 56 -13.91 1.26 -19.09
C GLN A 56 -14.19 0.70 -17.69
N LYS A 57 -15.48 0.46 -17.39
CA LYS A 57 -15.89 -0.22 -16.16
C LYS A 57 -15.37 -1.65 -16.15
N SER A 58 -14.64 -2.01 -15.10
CA SER A 58 -14.27 -3.39 -14.78
C SER A 58 -15.03 -3.82 -13.53
N GLY A 59 -15.66 -5.00 -13.58
CA GLY A 59 -16.32 -5.58 -12.42
C GLY A 59 -15.29 -6.05 -11.38
N PHE A 60 -15.62 -5.87 -10.10
CA PHE A 60 -14.80 -6.35 -8.99
C PHE A 60 -15.57 -7.45 -8.22
N PRO A 61 -14.97 -8.63 -7.97
CA PRO A 61 -15.65 -9.71 -7.27
C PRO A 61 -16.08 -9.29 -5.85
N ALA A 62 -17.37 -9.43 -5.54
CA ALA A 62 -17.93 -9.05 -4.23
C ALA A 62 -17.33 -9.84 -3.06
N SER A 63 -17.03 -11.13 -3.25
CA SER A 63 -16.37 -11.97 -2.25
C SER A 63 -15.01 -11.43 -1.85
N VAL A 64 -14.20 -11.00 -2.83
CA VAL A 64 -12.89 -10.38 -2.58
C VAL A 64 -13.04 -9.07 -1.82
N ALA A 65 -14.06 -8.26 -2.14
CA ALA A 65 -14.33 -7.02 -1.43
C ALA A 65 -14.71 -7.25 0.03
N MET A 66 -15.51 -8.28 0.31
CA MET A 66 -15.92 -8.64 1.68
C MET A 66 -14.73 -9.17 2.51
N MET A 67 -13.89 -10.02 1.92
CA MET A 67 -12.67 -10.50 2.59
C MET A 67 -11.72 -9.35 2.91
N ALA A 68 -11.49 -8.44 1.97
CA ALA A 68 -10.67 -7.25 2.19
C ALA A 68 -11.26 -6.34 3.28
N PHE A 69 -12.59 -6.16 3.32
CA PHE A 69 -13.24 -5.41 4.37
C PHE A 69 -13.05 -6.05 5.76
N GLY A 70 -13.23 -7.37 5.88
CA GLY A 70 -13.01 -8.09 7.13
C GLY A 70 -11.56 -8.03 7.61
N PHE A 71 -10.60 -8.23 6.69
CA PHE A 71 -9.18 -8.04 6.98
C PHE A 71 -8.89 -6.64 7.49
N ASN A 72 -9.41 -5.61 6.82
CA ASN A 72 -9.17 -4.22 7.19
C ASN A 72 -9.76 -3.83 8.55
N ILE A 73 -10.86 -4.45 9.00
CA ILE A 73 -11.34 -4.28 10.38
C ILE A 73 -10.29 -4.77 11.38
N LEU A 74 -9.79 -6.00 11.17
CA LEU A 74 -8.80 -6.59 12.07
C LEU A 74 -7.49 -5.80 12.04
N ASN A 75 -7.00 -5.46 10.85
CA ASN A 75 -5.77 -4.69 10.70
C ASN A 75 -5.90 -3.32 11.37
N ALA A 76 -7.00 -2.58 11.10
CA ALA A 76 -7.26 -1.30 11.74
C ALA A 76 -7.29 -1.40 13.26
N TYR A 77 -7.98 -2.41 13.81
CA TYR A 77 -8.00 -2.66 15.25
C TYR A 77 -6.59 -2.89 15.80
N LEU A 78 -5.82 -3.80 15.21
CA LEU A 78 -4.48 -4.16 15.70
C LEU A 78 -3.51 -2.97 15.63
N GLN A 79 -3.46 -2.25 14.50
CA GLN A 79 -2.58 -1.10 14.34
C GLN A 79 -3.00 0.06 15.26
N ALA A 80 -4.29 0.39 15.29
CA ALA A 80 -4.81 1.47 16.12
C ALA A 80 -4.60 1.19 17.60
N ARG A 81 -4.93 -0.03 18.06
CA ARG A 81 -4.80 -0.39 19.47
C ARG A 81 -3.33 -0.48 19.89
N TRP A 82 -2.43 -0.95 19.02
CA TRP A 82 -1.01 -0.91 19.31
C TRP A 82 -0.54 0.52 19.61
N VAL A 83 -0.77 1.45 18.69
CA VAL A 83 -0.27 2.83 18.83
C VAL A 83 -0.98 3.58 19.96
N SER A 84 -2.29 3.39 20.12
CA SER A 84 -3.06 4.14 21.12
C SER A 84 -2.95 3.59 22.54
N GLU A 85 -2.69 2.30 22.74
CA GLU A 85 -2.70 1.68 24.08
C GLU A 85 -1.35 1.11 24.52
N TYR A 86 -0.63 0.42 23.63
CA TYR A 86 0.47 -0.46 24.01
C TYR A 86 1.86 0.10 23.72
N ALA A 87 1.99 1.02 22.77
CA ALA A 87 3.27 1.61 22.43
C ALA A 87 3.81 2.45 23.60
N ASP A 88 5.00 2.08 24.11
CA ASP A 88 5.75 2.92 25.03
C ASP A 88 6.51 3.99 24.23
N LEU A 89 5.92 5.18 24.17
CA LEU A 89 6.44 6.29 23.39
C LEU A 89 7.27 7.27 24.22
N GLU A 90 7.27 7.14 25.55
CA GLU A 90 7.96 8.05 26.45
C GLU A 90 9.29 7.50 26.94
N GLY A 91 9.35 6.21 27.26
CA GLY A 91 10.56 5.52 27.71
C GLY A 91 11.54 5.13 26.59
N ASP A 92 11.10 5.22 25.33
CA ASP A 92 11.86 4.70 24.19
C ASP A 92 12.82 5.74 23.58
N GLY A 93 14.10 5.66 23.95
CA GLY A 93 15.16 6.51 23.42
C GLY A 93 15.46 6.33 21.93
N TRP A 94 15.01 5.24 21.30
CA TRP A 94 15.22 4.93 19.88
C TRP A 94 14.04 5.35 19.00
N LEU A 95 12.96 5.85 19.58
CA LEU A 95 11.75 6.27 18.88
C LEU A 95 12.05 7.20 17.71
N TRP A 96 12.79 8.28 17.93
CA TRP A 96 13.06 9.26 16.87
C TRP A 96 13.87 8.68 15.71
N TRP A 97 14.82 7.78 15.99
CA TRP A 97 15.62 7.14 14.95
C TRP A 97 14.78 6.17 14.11
N ARG A 98 13.89 5.40 14.76
CA ARG A 98 12.93 4.51 14.07
C ARG A 98 11.88 5.29 13.28
N LEU A 99 11.36 6.38 13.82
CA LEU A 99 10.46 7.29 13.12
C LEU A 99 11.13 7.91 11.89
N ALA A 100 12.37 8.39 12.02
CA ALA A 100 13.10 8.97 10.90
C ALA A 100 13.44 7.92 9.82
N ALA A 101 14.08 6.80 10.21
CA ALA A 101 14.46 5.75 9.27
C ALA A 101 13.24 5.09 8.62
N GLY A 102 12.25 4.68 9.44
CA GLY A 102 11.02 4.08 8.95
C GLY A 102 10.18 5.06 8.14
N GLY A 103 10.12 6.33 8.53
CA GLY A 103 9.44 7.38 7.78
C GLY A 103 10.07 7.63 6.41
N MET A 104 11.41 7.63 6.30
CA MET A 104 12.09 7.73 5.00
C MET A 104 11.75 6.55 4.09
N VAL A 105 11.79 5.32 4.62
CA VAL A 105 11.42 4.12 3.86
C VAL A 105 9.95 4.17 3.45
N PHE A 106 9.06 4.59 4.36
CA PHE A 106 7.63 4.72 4.12
C PHE A 106 7.35 5.73 2.99
N CYS A 107 7.89 6.94 3.10
CA CYS A 107 7.72 7.98 2.10
C CYS A 107 8.30 7.57 0.74
N GLY A 108 9.47 6.92 0.73
CA GLY A 108 10.06 6.38 -0.50
C GLY A 108 9.14 5.35 -1.17
N GLY A 109 8.58 4.42 -0.39
CA GLY A 109 7.60 3.45 -0.87
C GLY A 109 6.34 4.11 -1.43
N ALA A 110 5.78 5.09 -0.71
CA ALA A 110 4.58 5.82 -1.11
C ALA A 110 4.76 6.59 -2.41
N LEU A 111 5.92 7.23 -2.58
CA LEU A 111 6.27 7.91 -3.83
C LEU A 111 6.31 6.92 -5.01
N VAL A 112 6.94 5.75 -4.81
CA VAL A 112 7.01 4.70 -5.83
C VAL A 112 5.61 4.15 -6.15
N ASN A 113 4.79 3.89 -5.14
CA ASN A 113 3.44 3.36 -5.31
C ASN A 113 2.56 4.35 -6.09
N VAL A 114 2.47 5.60 -5.63
CA VAL A 114 1.67 6.65 -6.27
C VAL A 114 2.15 6.96 -7.68
N TRP A 115 3.47 7.05 -7.90
CA TRP A 115 4.04 7.24 -9.23
C TRP A 115 3.66 6.10 -10.18
N SER A 116 3.82 4.85 -9.73
CA SER A 116 3.51 3.67 -10.54
C SER A 116 2.03 3.58 -10.90
N ASP A 117 1.15 3.86 -9.95
CA ASP A 117 -0.29 3.86 -10.17
C ASP A 117 -0.74 4.98 -11.12
N ASN A 118 -0.10 6.15 -11.07
CA ASN A 118 -0.34 7.22 -12.03
C ASN A 118 0.04 6.82 -13.46
N GLU A 119 1.18 6.15 -13.63
CA GLU A 119 1.61 5.64 -14.93
C GLU A 119 0.63 4.58 -15.47
N LEU A 120 0.23 3.61 -14.63
CA LEU A 120 -0.75 2.59 -15.00
C LEU A 120 -2.13 3.18 -15.34
N MET A 121 -2.54 4.25 -14.64
CA MET A 121 -3.76 4.97 -14.98
C MET A 121 -3.65 5.70 -16.32
N GLY A 122 -2.51 6.30 -16.63
CA GLY A 122 -2.26 6.94 -17.93
C GLY A 122 -2.37 5.95 -19.09
N LEU A 123 -1.83 4.73 -18.91
CA LEU A 123 -1.95 3.66 -19.90
C LEU A 123 -3.41 3.23 -20.15
N LYS A 124 -4.25 3.22 -19.11
CA LYS A 124 -5.69 2.92 -19.23
C LYS A 124 -6.46 4.03 -19.96
N GLU A 125 -6.10 5.30 -19.73
CA GLU A 125 -6.71 6.45 -20.41
C GLU A 125 -6.35 6.52 -21.89
N GLY A 126 -5.15 6.09 -22.26
CA GLY A 126 -4.69 6.05 -23.65
C GLY A 126 -5.39 5.04 -24.55
N GLY A 127 -6.47 4.39 -24.08
CA GLY A 127 -7.33 3.49 -24.83
C GLY A 127 -6.70 2.16 -25.26
N GLY A 128 -7.55 1.18 -25.57
CA GLY A 128 -7.13 -0.14 -26.05
C GLY A 128 -6.83 -1.15 -24.94
N GLY A 129 -6.59 -2.41 -25.34
CA GLY A 129 -6.28 -3.51 -24.43
C GLY A 129 -5.01 -3.28 -23.61
N TYR A 130 -4.67 -4.24 -22.76
CA TYR A 130 -3.47 -4.14 -21.92
C TYR A 130 -2.22 -3.78 -22.72
N LYS A 131 -1.39 -2.90 -22.16
CA LYS A 131 -0.11 -2.43 -22.70
C LYS A 131 1.03 -2.78 -21.76
N ILE A 132 2.25 -2.80 -22.29
CA ILE A 132 3.47 -2.97 -21.51
C ILE A 132 3.86 -1.61 -20.93
N PRO A 133 3.89 -1.43 -19.59
CA PRO A 133 4.37 -0.19 -18.99
C PRO A 133 5.88 -0.03 -19.22
N ARG A 134 6.31 1.18 -19.56
CA ARG A 134 7.71 1.54 -19.84
C ARG A 134 8.11 2.76 -19.01
N GLY A 135 9.40 2.93 -18.76
CA GLY A 135 9.98 4.04 -18.01
C GLY A 135 10.12 3.78 -16.51
N GLY A 136 11.11 4.46 -15.89
CA GLY A 136 11.38 4.40 -14.46
C GLY A 136 11.58 2.97 -13.92
N LEU A 137 10.91 2.65 -12.80
CA LEU A 137 11.01 1.33 -12.16
C LEU A 137 10.37 0.20 -12.98
N PHE A 138 9.48 0.52 -13.94
CA PHE A 138 8.90 -0.51 -14.80
C PHE A 138 9.94 -1.19 -15.68
N GLU A 139 11.09 -0.58 -15.97
CA GLU A 139 12.16 -1.26 -16.70
C GLU A 139 12.82 -2.37 -15.89
N TRP A 140 12.75 -2.32 -14.57
CA TRP A 140 13.37 -3.32 -13.69
C TRP A 140 12.37 -4.37 -13.20
N VAL A 141 11.14 -3.95 -12.89
CA VAL A 141 10.10 -4.81 -12.31
C VAL A 141 8.74 -4.64 -13.00
N SER A 142 7.95 -5.71 -13.04
CA SER A 142 6.60 -5.71 -13.60
C SER A 142 5.60 -4.94 -12.74
N CYS A 143 5.74 -5.03 -11.42
CA CYS A 143 4.80 -4.47 -10.46
C CYS A 143 5.51 -3.54 -9.44
N PRO A 144 6.03 -2.38 -9.90
CA PRO A 144 6.68 -1.41 -9.01
C PRO A 144 5.71 -0.79 -8.01
N ASN A 145 4.41 -0.74 -8.29
CA ASN A 145 3.40 -0.32 -7.31
C ASN A 145 3.35 -1.26 -6.10
N TYR A 146 3.42 -2.58 -6.33
CA TYR A 146 3.49 -3.57 -5.25
C TYR A 146 4.81 -3.49 -4.48
N PHE A 147 5.91 -3.21 -5.17
CA PHE A 147 7.19 -2.96 -4.52
C PHE A 147 7.13 -1.73 -3.59
N GLY A 148 6.58 -0.62 -4.09
CA GLY A 148 6.35 0.58 -3.30
C GLY A 148 5.52 0.30 -2.06
N GLU A 149 4.43 -0.45 -2.20
CA GLU A 149 3.56 -0.79 -1.06
C GLU A 149 4.26 -1.70 -0.03
N ILE A 150 5.11 -2.65 -0.47
CA ILE A 150 5.95 -3.44 0.45
C ILE A 150 6.93 -2.53 1.21
N LEU A 151 7.53 -1.54 0.54
CA LEU A 151 8.41 -0.57 1.19
C LEU A 151 7.65 0.31 2.19
N GLU A 152 6.44 0.77 1.85
CA GLU A 152 5.58 1.51 2.77
C GLU A 152 5.37 0.74 4.07
N TRP A 153 4.92 -0.51 3.96
CA TRP A 153 4.64 -1.31 5.14
C TRP A 153 5.92 -1.78 5.87
N SER A 154 7.06 -1.84 5.18
CA SER A 154 8.37 -2.04 5.81
C SER A 154 8.76 -0.85 6.68
N GLY A 155 8.56 0.38 6.17
CA GLY A 155 8.73 1.61 6.92
C GLY A 155 7.79 1.68 8.13
N TRP A 156 6.51 1.29 7.94
CA TRP A 156 5.53 1.20 9.03
C TRP A 156 5.95 0.24 10.14
N ALA A 157 6.39 -0.98 9.78
CA ALA A 157 6.87 -1.96 10.74
C ALA A 157 8.10 -1.45 11.52
N LEU A 158 9.00 -0.73 10.84
CA LEU A 158 10.17 -0.11 11.47
C LEU A 158 9.79 1.02 12.42
N MET A 159 8.86 1.91 12.03
CA MET A 159 8.39 3.03 12.86
C MET A 159 7.66 2.55 14.11
N THR A 160 6.74 1.60 13.95
CA THR A 160 5.93 1.07 15.06
C THR A 160 6.68 0.09 15.95
N TRP A 161 7.71 -0.55 15.38
CA TRP A 161 8.53 -1.59 16.01
C TRP A 161 7.69 -2.62 16.76
N SER A 162 6.62 -3.10 16.11
CA SER A 162 5.58 -3.88 16.76
C SER A 162 5.25 -5.15 16.01
N TRP A 163 4.81 -6.16 16.75
CA TRP A 163 4.29 -7.39 16.16
C TRP A 163 3.08 -7.15 15.26
N ALA A 164 2.25 -6.15 15.57
CA ALA A 164 1.16 -5.75 14.69
C ALA A 164 1.69 -5.20 13.35
N GLY A 165 2.70 -4.33 13.39
CA GLY A 165 3.34 -3.76 12.20
C GLY A 165 4.05 -4.82 11.35
N PHE A 166 4.87 -5.67 11.98
CA PHE A 166 5.54 -6.79 11.30
C PHE A 166 4.55 -7.82 10.74
N GLY A 167 3.49 -8.14 11.48
CA GLY A 167 2.43 -9.03 11.02
C GLY A 167 1.74 -8.47 9.77
N PHE A 168 1.48 -7.16 9.74
CA PHE A 168 0.90 -6.52 8.57
C PHE A 168 1.86 -6.52 7.37
N LEU A 169 3.14 -6.22 7.57
CA LEU A 169 4.16 -6.36 6.51
C LEU A 169 4.20 -7.78 5.94
N ALA A 170 4.22 -8.79 6.81
CA ALA A 170 4.23 -10.19 6.39
C ALA A 170 2.98 -10.54 5.57
N TYR A 171 1.81 -10.07 5.99
CA TYR A 171 0.57 -10.22 5.22
C TYR A 171 0.65 -9.53 3.86
N THR A 172 1.13 -8.28 3.80
CA THR A 172 1.32 -7.55 2.54
C THR A 172 2.21 -8.33 1.59
N CYS A 173 3.36 -8.81 2.06
CA CYS A 173 4.26 -9.64 1.25
C CYS A 173 3.56 -10.92 0.76
N ALA A 174 2.85 -11.63 1.65
CA ALA A 174 2.13 -12.85 1.30
C ALA A 174 1.02 -12.63 0.25
N ASN A 175 0.43 -11.44 0.19
CA ASN A 175 -0.59 -11.09 -0.80
C ASN A 175 0.03 -10.58 -2.12
N LEU A 176 0.96 -9.62 -2.03
CA LEU A 176 1.46 -8.88 -3.18
C LEU A 176 2.55 -9.63 -3.95
N VAL A 177 3.44 -10.37 -3.28
CA VAL A 177 4.55 -11.06 -3.96
C VAL A 177 4.04 -12.16 -4.90
N PRO A 178 3.11 -13.06 -4.49
CA PRO A 178 2.55 -14.05 -5.40
C PRO A 178 1.74 -13.39 -6.54
N ARG A 179 1.01 -12.32 -6.23
CA ARG A 179 0.23 -11.56 -7.22
C ARG A 179 1.12 -10.90 -8.26
N ALA A 180 2.26 -10.35 -7.85
CA ALA A 180 3.27 -9.83 -8.77
C ALA A 180 3.81 -10.92 -9.68
N GLY A 181 4.12 -12.10 -9.12
CA GLY A 181 4.57 -13.25 -9.89
C GLY A 181 3.54 -13.72 -10.92
N ALA A 182 2.25 -13.74 -10.55
CA ALA A 182 1.17 -14.04 -11.48
C ALA A 182 1.04 -12.99 -12.60
N ASN A 183 1.13 -11.70 -12.27
CA ASN A 183 1.11 -10.61 -13.25
C ASN A 183 2.30 -10.70 -14.20
N HIS A 184 3.51 -10.94 -13.69
CA HIS A 184 4.73 -11.10 -14.49
C HIS A 184 4.60 -12.26 -15.48
N LYS A 185 4.16 -13.43 -15.02
CA LYS A 185 3.89 -14.60 -15.88
C LYS A 185 2.83 -14.30 -16.94
N TRP A 186 1.78 -13.57 -16.56
CA TRP A 186 0.73 -13.16 -17.49
C TRP A 186 1.26 -12.20 -18.57
N TYR A 187 2.12 -11.25 -18.21
CA TYR A 187 2.78 -10.34 -19.16
C TYR A 187 3.67 -11.11 -20.14
N LEU A 188 4.51 -12.03 -19.65
CA LEU A 188 5.33 -12.90 -20.49
C LEU A 188 4.49 -13.72 -21.46
N LYS A 189 3.40 -14.35 -20.99
CA LYS A 189 2.52 -15.16 -21.85
C LYS A 189 1.79 -14.32 -22.89
N LYS A 190 1.37 -13.10 -22.53
CA LYS A 190 0.55 -12.25 -23.39
C LYS A 190 1.36 -11.55 -24.47
N PHE A 191 2.55 -11.05 -24.12
CA PHE A 191 3.35 -10.21 -25.01
C PHE A 191 4.58 -10.93 -25.57
N GLY A 192 4.92 -12.13 -25.06
CA GLY A 192 5.99 -12.95 -25.60
C GLY A 192 7.31 -12.18 -25.70
N GLU A 193 7.87 -12.13 -26.91
CA GLU A 193 9.15 -11.47 -27.20
C GLU A 193 9.09 -9.94 -27.03
N ASP A 194 7.92 -9.32 -27.15
CA ASP A 194 7.76 -7.87 -26.93
C ASP A 194 7.93 -7.49 -25.44
N TYR A 195 7.78 -8.46 -24.52
CA TYR A 195 7.98 -8.21 -23.10
C TYR A 195 9.45 -8.24 -22.70
N PRO A 196 9.96 -7.24 -21.95
CA PRO A 196 11.35 -7.23 -21.52
C PRO A 196 11.66 -8.40 -20.56
N GLN A 197 12.37 -9.40 -21.05
CA GLN A 197 12.67 -10.66 -20.35
C GLN A 197 13.58 -10.48 -19.12
N HIS A 198 14.32 -9.38 -19.04
CA HIS A 198 15.18 -9.08 -17.90
C HIS A 198 14.40 -8.55 -16.68
N ARG A 199 13.14 -8.14 -16.85
CA ARG A 199 12.31 -7.65 -15.75
C ARG A 199 12.12 -8.75 -14.70
N ARG A 200 12.00 -8.30 -13.46
CA ARG A 200 11.60 -9.11 -12.31
C ARG A 200 10.14 -8.84 -11.97
N ALA A 201 9.51 -9.66 -11.15
CA ALA A 201 8.12 -9.50 -10.77
C ALA A 201 7.92 -8.27 -9.87
N VAL A 202 8.70 -8.13 -8.78
CA VAL A 202 8.47 -7.09 -7.76
C VAL A 202 9.73 -6.58 -7.05
N ILE A 203 10.73 -7.42 -6.77
CA ILE A 203 12.00 -7.01 -6.16
C ILE A 203 13.04 -6.80 -7.26
N PRO A 204 13.53 -5.56 -7.49
CA PRO A 204 14.54 -5.29 -8.50
C PRO A 204 15.75 -6.22 -8.34
N PHE A 205 16.24 -6.76 -9.45
CA PHE A 205 17.39 -7.66 -9.53
C PHE A 205 17.24 -9.02 -8.84
N LEU A 206 16.15 -9.27 -8.10
CA LEU A 206 16.01 -10.43 -7.22
C LEU A 206 14.83 -11.33 -7.61
N TYR A 207 13.59 -10.80 -7.57
CA TYR A 207 12.40 -11.60 -7.81
C TYR A 207 11.30 -10.85 -8.54
#